data_AF-S9QTB8-F1
#
_entry.id   AF-S9QTB8-F1
#
_cell.length_a   1.000
_cell.length_b   1.000
_cell.length_c   1.000
_cell.angle_alpha   90.00
_cell.angle_beta   90.00
_cell.angle_gamma   90.00
#
_symmetry.space_group_name_H-M   'P 1'
#
loop_
_entity.id
_entity.type
_entity.pdbx_description
1 polymer ?
#
loop_
_entity_poly.entity_id
_entity_poly.type
_entity_poly.pdbx_seq_one_letter_code
_entity_poly.pdbx_strand_id
1 'polypeptide(L)'
;ANAGRRTEVLGHDVTDGVAVLTLLEAPVRAIIESDAFIIRAGCDKRMETCGAKFANTVNFRGFPHIPGQDSVLRYATKDGGHEGGVL
;
A
#
# COMPACT_ATOMS: atom_id res chain seq x y z
N ALA A 1 -21.42 18.64 -9.49
CA ALA A 1 -20.72 18.02 -8.36
C ALA A 1 -21.07 16.54 -8.16
N ASN A 2 -20.05 15.72 -7.94
CA ASN A 2 -20.16 14.30 -7.54
C ASN A 2 -20.37 14.14 -6.02
N ALA A 3 -21.33 14.87 -5.43
CA ALA A 3 -21.53 14.93 -3.98
C ALA A 3 -21.71 13.54 -3.34
N GLY A 4 -20.94 13.27 -2.28
CA GLY A 4 -20.99 12.01 -1.52
C GLY A 4 -20.29 10.81 -2.19
N ARG A 5 -19.87 10.91 -3.46
CA ARG A 5 -19.17 9.81 -4.14
C ARG A 5 -17.81 9.55 -3.49
N ARG A 6 -17.47 8.26 -3.34
CA ARG A 6 -16.13 7.79 -2.96
C ARG A 6 -15.58 6.94 -4.09
N THR A 7 -14.29 7.05 -4.34
CA THR A 7 -13.60 6.29 -5.39
C THR A 7 -12.14 6.10 -4.99
N GLU A 8 -11.50 5.11 -5.57
CA GLU A 8 -10.08 4.84 -5.35
C GLU A 8 -9.21 5.70 -6.27
N VAL A 9 -8.08 6.15 -5.75
CA VAL A 9 -7.04 6.83 -6.52
C VAL A 9 -6.06 5.77 -6.97
N LEU A 10 -6.00 5.54 -8.27
CA LEU A 10 -5.06 4.61 -8.89
C LEU A 10 -3.63 5.16 -8.92
N GLY A 11 -3.49 6.48 -9.15
CA GLY A 11 -2.19 7.13 -9.30
C GLY A 11 -2.20 8.56 -8.77
N HIS A 12 -1.05 8.97 -8.25
CA HIS A 12 -0.77 10.34 -7.82
C HIS A 12 0.63 10.72 -8.29
N ASP A 13 0.68 11.66 -9.22
CA ASP A 13 1.91 12.17 -9.82
C ASP A 13 2.01 13.67 -9.58
N VAL A 14 3.24 14.20 -9.51
CA VAL A 14 3.49 15.64 -9.42
C VAL A 14 4.42 16.05 -10.54
N THR A 15 3.92 16.87 -11.46
CA THR A 15 4.67 17.38 -12.62
C THR A 15 4.58 18.89 -12.62
N ASP A 16 5.73 19.57 -12.63
CA ASP A 16 5.82 21.06 -12.61
C ASP A 16 5.00 21.72 -11.49
N GLY A 17 4.92 21.07 -10.32
CA GLY A 17 4.15 21.54 -9.16
C GLY A 17 2.64 21.28 -9.25
N VAL A 18 2.16 20.66 -10.32
CA VAL A 18 0.76 20.24 -10.49
C VAL A 18 0.62 18.78 -10.05
N ALA A 19 -0.26 18.54 -9.08
CA ALA A 19 -0.64 17.19 -8.68
C ALA A 19 -1.70 16.64 -9.65
N VAL A 20 -1.42 15.50 -10.27
CA VAL A 20 -2.33 14.76 -11.15
C VAL A 20 -2.82 13.53 -10.42
N LEU A 21 -4.14 13.36 -10.34
CA LEU A 21 -4.79 12.24 -9.68
C LEU A 21 -5.51 11.39 -10.73
N THR A 22 -5.08 10.15 -10.88
CA THR A 22 -5.76 9.17 -11.73
C THR A 22 -6.73 8.39 -10.86
N LEU A 23 -8.02 8.43 -11.20
CA LEU A 23 -9.05 7.66 -10.51
C LEU A 23 -9.15 6.25 -11.12
N LEU A 24 -9.35 5.24 -10.28
CA LEU A 24 -9.51 3.85 -10.75
C LEU A 24 -10.75 3.70 -11.64
N GLU A 25 -11.82 4.41 -11.30
CA GLU A 25 -13.08 4.39 -12.05
C GLU A 25 -13.46 5.80 -12.51
N ALA A 26 -13.90 5.89 -13.76
CA ALA A 26 -14.42 7.13 -14.33
C ALA A 26 -15.60 7.68 -13.50
N PRO A 27 -15.67 9.00 -13.26
CA PRO A 27 -16.80 9.60 -12.56
C PRO A 27 -18.05 9.61 -13.45
N VAL A 28 -19.21 9.34 -12.85
CA VAL A 28 -20.51 9.32 -13.57
C VAL A 28 -20.89 10.70 -14.11
N ARG A 29 -20.53 11.76 -13.38
CA ARG A 29 -20.67 13.15 -13.81
C ARG A 29 -19.28 13.76 -13.97
N ALA A 30 -19.12 14.64 -14.97
CA ALA A 30 -17.88 15.37 -15.15
C ALA A 30 -17.45 16.07 -13.85
N ILE A 31 -16.14 16.05 -13.58
CA ILE A 31 -15.52 16.87 -12.53
C ILE A 31 -15.24 18.23 -13.16
N ILE A 32 -15.69 19.29 -12.52
CA ILE A 32 -15.53 20.66 -13.00
C ILE A 32 -14.80 21.51 -11.96
N GLU A 33 -14.28 22.66 -12.41
CA GLU A 33 -13.79 23.70 -11.50
C GLU A 33 -14.90 24.04 -10.47
N SER A 34 -14.50 24.29 -9.22
CA SER A 34 -15.34 24.42 -8.01
C SER A 34 -15.84 23.12 -7.34
N ASP A 35 -15.67 21.93 -7.95
CA ASP A 35 -15.94 20.68 -7.24
C ASP A 35 -14.90 20.47 -6.12
N ALA A 36 -15.36 20.44 -4.87
CA ALA A 36 -14.52 20.16 -3.71
C ALA A 36 -14.42 18.65 -3.43
N PHE A 37 -13.28 18.22 -2.91
CA PHE A 37 -13.06 16.85 -2.46
C PHE A 37 -12.08 16.80 -1.27
N ILE A 38 -12.07 15.67 -0.58
CA ILE A 38 -11.01 15.31 0.35
C ILE A 38 -10.28 14.09 -0.20
N ILE A 39 -8.96 14.10 -0.11
CA ILE A 39 -8.13 12.95 -0.44
C ILE A 39 -7.42 12.46 0.82
N ARG A 40 -7.25 11.15 0.93
CA ARG A 40 -6.48 10.53 2.01
C ARG A 40 -5.22 9.92 1.42
N ALA A 41 -4.11 10.00 2.16
CA ALA A 41 -2.86 9.41 1.71
C ALA A 41 -3.02 7.89 1.52
N GLY A 42 -2.63 7.37 0.34
CA GLY A 42 -2.76 5.96 0.01
C GLY A 42 -1.86 5.05 0.87
N CYS A 43 -2.31 3.82 1.10
CA CYS A 43 -1.55 2.75 1.75
C CYS A 43 -1.37 1.62 0.74
N ASP A 44 -0.13 1.30 0.40
CA ASP A 44 0.26 0.20 -0.51
C ASP A 44 0.17 -1.18 0.16
N LYS A 45 -0.24 -1.21 1.43
CA LYS A 45 -0.41 -2.40 2.27
C LYS A 45 0.91 -3.15 2.55
N ARG A 46 2.06 -2.48 2.43
CA ARG A 46 3.38 -3.00 2.82
C ARG A 46 3.74 -2.59 4.25
N MET A 47 4.44 -3.46 4.98
CA MET A 47 4.79 -3.20 6.39
C MET A 47 5.73 -1.99 6.51
N GLU A 48 6.66 -1.87 5.58
CA GLU A 48 7.64 -0.79 5.50
C GLU A 48 6.94 0.56 5.38
N THR A 49 5.99 0.67 4.45
CA THR A 49 5.17 1.87 4.27
C THR A 49 4.27 2.13 5.47
N CYS A 50 3.70 1.08 6.08
CA CYS A 50 2.88 1.21 7.29
C CYS A 50 3.65 1.85 8.45
N GLY A 51 4.92 1.45 8.64
CA GLY A 51 5.81 2.05 9.63
C GLY A 51 6.28 3.45 9.23
N ALA A 52 6.86 3.60 8.04
CA ALA A 52 7.51 4.84 7.62
C ALA A 52 6.53 6.00 7.39
N LYS A 53 5.38 5.73 6.77
CA LYS A 53 4.40 6.77 6.39
C LYS A 53 3.36 7.03 7.47
N PHE A 54 2.98 6.00 8.22
CA PHE A 54 1.84 6.07 9.16
C PHE A 54 2.21 5.79 10.62
N ALA A 55 3.46 5.42 10.92
CA ALA A 55 3.91 5.04 12.27
C ALA A 55 2.99 3.99 12.94
N ASN A 56 2.44 3.06 12.15
CA ASN A 56 1.37 2.16 12.61
C ASN A 56 1.67 0.66 12.42
N THR A 57 2.95 0.27 12.55
CA THR A 57 3.36 -1.14 12.44
C THR A 57 2.65 -2.04 13.46
N VAL A 58 2.35 -1.53 14.67
CA VAL A 58 1.68 -2.29 15.74
C VAL A 58 0.27 -2.78 15.36
N ASN A 59 -0.42 -2.07 14.46
CA ASN A 59 -1.73 -2.48 13.95
C ASN A 59 -1.65 -3.04 12.53
N PHE A 60 -0.47 -3.48 12.06
CA PHE A 60 -0.34 -4.14 10.78
C PHE A 60 -1.03 -5.52 10.84
N ARG A 61 -2.00 -5.76 9.94
CA ARG A 61 -2.84 -6.97 9.94
C ARG A 61 -2.48 -7.94 8.81
N GLY A 62 -1.27 -7.80 8.26
CA GLY A 62 -0.71 -8.72 7.27
C GLY A 62 0.26 -9.71 7.91
N PHE A 63 0.96 -10.45 7.06
CA PHE A 63 1.87 -11.51 7.48
C PHE A 63 3.26 -11.29 6.86
N PRO A 64 4.07 -10.37 7.39
CA PRO A 64 5.33 -9.93 6.77
C PRO A 64 6.44 -10.99 6.84
N HIS A 65 6.27 -12.03 7.66
CA HIS A 65 7.29 -13.05 7.93
C HIS A 65 6.80 -14.46 7.66
N ILE A 66 5.73 -14.66 6.87
CA ILE A 66 5.33 -16.02 6.47
C ILE A 66 6.47 -16.59 5.62
N PRO A 67 7.10 -17.70 6.05
CA PRO A 67 8.10 -18.36 5.23
C PRO A 67 7.47 -18.95 3.96
N GLY A 68 8.25 -18.99 2.89
CA GLY A 68 7.84 -19.62 1.64
C GLY A 68 7.69 -21.15 1.74
N GLN A 69 7.16 -21.76 0.69
CA GLN A 69 6.97 -23.22 0.62
C GLN A 69 8.31 -23.99 0.66
N ASP A 70 9.38 -23.39 0.14
CA ASP A 70 10.75 -23.90 0.21
C ASP A 70 11.17 -24.14 1.67
N SER A 71 10.80 -23.24 2.58
CA SER A 71 11.06 -23.39 4.01
C SER A 71 10.29 -24.54 4.65
N VAL A 72 9.15 -24.94 4.07
CA VAL A 72 8.35 -26.07 4.57
C VAL A 72 8.92 -27.41 4.12
N LEU A 73 9.50 -27.46 2.92
CA LEU A 73 10.02 -28.69 2.31
C LEU A 73 11.49 -28.99 2.68
N ARG A 74 12.22 -28.01 3.24
CA ARG A 74 13.64 -28.17 3.57
C ARG A 74 13.86 -29.10 4.79
N TYR A 75 15.00 -29.78 4.79
CA TYR A 75 15.49 -30.57 5.93
C TYR A 75 16.79 -29.96 6.47
N ALA A 76 17.15 -30.29 7.71
CA ALA A 76 18.36 -29.78 8.34
C ALA A 76 19.63 -30.39 7.71
N THR A 77 20.55 -29.55 7.26
CA THR A 77 21.88 -29.93 6.73
C THR A 77 22.99 -29.44 7.66
N LYS A 78 24.18 -30.05 7.64
CA LYS A 78 25.28 -29.63 8.53
C LYS A 78 25.72 -28.17 8.32
N ASP A 79 25.63 -27.69 7.08
CA ASP A 79 26.07 -26.34 6.70
C ASP A 79 24.91 -25.32 6.62
N GLY A 80 23.78 -25.63 7.27
CA GLY A 80 22.51 -24.91 7.12
C GLY A 80 22.30 -23.66 7.98
N GLY A 81 23.32 -23.17 8.70
CA GLY A 81 23.23 -21.93 9.48
C GLY A 81 22.19 -21.97 10.62
N HIS A 82 22.32 -22.93 11.53
CA HIS A 82 21.33 -23.24 12.60
C HIS A 82 21.49 -22.35 13.84
N GLU A 83 21.70 -21.06 13.62
CA GLU A 83 22.08 -20.09 14.67
C GLU A 83 20.87 -19.31 15.24
N GLY A 84 19.66 -19.56 14.72
CA GLY A 84 18.43 -18.89 15.16
C GLY A 84 18.19 -17.49 14.58
N GLY A 85 18.83 -17.16 13.44
CA GLY A 85 18.61 -15.90 12.73
C GLY A 85 17.24 -15.80 12.04
N VAL A 86 16.91 -14.59 11.56
CA VAL A 86 15.76 -14.37 10.67
C VAL A 86 16.00 -15.11 9.35
N LEU A 87 14.99 -15.86 8.91
CA LEU A 87 15.00 -16.57 7.62
C LEU A 87 14.84 -15.61 6.43
#